data_AF-A0A6G1GZC3-F1
#
_entry.id   AF-A0A6G1GZC3-F1
#
_cell.length_a   1.000
_cell.length_b   1.000
_cell.length_c   1.000
_cell.angle_alpha   90.00
_cell.angle_beta   90.00
_cell.angle_gamma   90.00
#
_symmetry.space_group_name_H-M   'P 1'
#
loop_
_entity.id
_entity.type
_entity.pdbx_description
1 polymer ?
#
loop_
_entity_poly.entity_id
_entity_poly.type
_entity_poly.pdbx_seq_one_letter_code
_entity_poly.pdbx_strand_id
1 'polypeptide(L)'
;MPRPDDFDNHAIPADAKLLLDHCRDFLDVLSPLRNQKSFWKVLHLPSALTTLSEYVLWKSAGHARLSLLYSLLSVSAFHLDRTSGNEQEQGYWWSVGESYNTKARRELQWSLREELVGPKKAKYKDLAMAMLTMVTVAVTNGKLADARLYLLDAERLITLRGIQKTNKSRKVRLLHTQFLFLRVIEESSFTYTSREERDLTALVAQQKPTRFPSLVLHNAGDAPDKALDPFAMDSLIEGPDANGWSLFSQIYGVPESLVVLMSHAVYLSREKNIKRELSRGGATNAGDFEQRCKGVEDLLCNWTLPECIKAMGSSSTLTCATEAEVQANKSIMEHSAGALHAALMIYFYRLVRDVNPVMVQHLVKQVLEHLEAAEYEKEKHSVNSAGIMWPGFIAACEALDETTFDEAVTWLRTSGTQSGIRAFDRAADAATKVWKARKASRTHVDWTDVLENCQISLVLS
;
A
#
# COMPACT_ATOMS: atom_id res chain seq x y z
N MET A 1 36.39 1.63 14.93
CA MET A 1 35.27 1.60 13.97
C MET A 1 35.85 1.73 12.57
N PRO A 2 35.55 0.83 11.62
CA PRO A 2 36.08 0.94 10.26
C PRO A 2 35.37 2.09 9.51
N ARG A 3 36.11 2.76 8.63
CA ARG A 3 35.64 3.87 7.78
C ARG A 3 34.76 3.37 6.62
N PRO A 4 33.92 4.22 6.01
CA PRO A 4 32.89 3.82 5.04
C PRO A 4 33.38 3.33 3.66
N ASP A 5 34.67 3.39 3.35
CA ASP A 5 35.13 3.39 1.94
C ASP A 5 36.00 2.20 1.50
N ASP A 6 36.05 1.09 2.23
CA ASP A 6 36.63 -0.17 1.71
C ASP A 6 35.63 -1.31 1.81
N PHE A 7 34.59 -1.27 0.96
CA PHE A 7 33.79 -2.46 0.67
C PHE A 7 34.49 -3.27 -0.43
N ASP A 8 35.41 -4.13 0.00
CA ASP A 8 35.97 -5.18 -0.83
C ASP A 8 34.83 -5.98 -1.49
N ASN A 9 34.83 -6.06 -2.83
CA ASN A 9 33.69 -6.45 -3.65
C ASN A 9 33.29 -7.94 -3.53
N HIS A 10 33.89 -8.69 -2.62
CA HIS A 10 33.84 -10.15 -2.61
C HIS A 10 33.58 -10.81 -1.24
N ALA A 11 33.37 -10.06 -0.15
CA ALA A 11 32.96 -10.61 1.13
C ALA A 11 31.47 -10.31 1.44
N ILE A 12 30.81 -11.19 2.22
CA ILE A 12 29.53 -10.83 2.85
C ILE A 12 29.81 -9.61 3.72
N PRO A 13 29.10 -8.48 3.53
CA PRO A 13 29.31 -7.32 4.39
C PRO A 13 29.13 -7.72 5.86
N ALA A 14 29.99 -7.25 6.75
CA ALA A 14 29.97 -7.64 8.17
C ALA A 14 28.58 -7.49 8.80
N ASP A 15 27.84 -6.46 8.37
CA ASP A 15 26.52 -6.13 8.90
C ASP A 15 25.39 -7.00 8.31
N ALA A 16 25.61 -7.75 7.23
CA ALA A 16 24.54 -8.46 6.53
C ALA A 16 23.88 -9.53 7.39
N LYS A 17 24.63 -10.21 8.27
CA LYS A 17 24.06 -11.17 9.22
C LYS A 17 23.12 -10.47 10.20
N LEU A 18 23.60 -9.41 10.85
CA LEU A 18 22.82 -8.62 11.80
C LEU A 18 21.55 -8.07 11.14
N LEU A 19 21.67 -7.53 9.92
CA LEU A 19 20.54 -6.99 9.17
C LEU A 19 19.54 -8.08 8.77
N LEU A 20 19.98 -9.28 8.41
CA LEU A 20 19.07 -10.39 8.09
C LEU A 20 18.39 -10.96 9.33
N ASP A 21 19.07 -10.97 10.47
CA ASP A 21 18.49 -11.35 11.75
C ASP A 21 17.40 -10.33 12.14
N HIS A 22 17.71 -9.02 12.11
CA HIS A 22 16.75 -7.94 12.37
C HIS A 22 15.62 -7.85 11.34
N CYS A 23 15.86 -8.27 10.09
CA CYS A 23 14.84 -8.29 9.05
C CYS A 23 13.64 -9.15 9.47
N ARG A 24 13.85 -10.21 10.27
CA ARG A 24 12.75 -11.06 10.76
C ARG A 24 11.76 -10.28 11.61
N ASP A 25 12.26 -9.38 12.45
CA ASP A 25 11.46 -8.54 13.35
C ASP A 25 10.69 -7.49 12.52
N PHE A 26 11.36 -6.87 11.54
CA PHE A 26 10.68 -5.97 10.60
C PHE A 26 9.57 -6.67 9.79
N LEU A 27 9.78 -7.92 9.38
CA LEU A 27 8.76 -8.66 8.63
C LEU A 27 7.52 -9.02 9.47
N ASP A 28 7.64 -9.01 10.80
CA ASP A 28 6.47 -9.09 11.69
C ASP A 28 5.70 -7.77 11.72
N VAL A 29 6.39 -6.62 11.70
CA VAL A 29 5.77 -5.29 11.60
C VAL A 29 4.86 -5.16 10.36
N LEU A 30 5.27 -5.77 9.25
CA LEU A 30 4.48 -5.79 8.00
C LEU A 30 3.32 -6.81 8.01
N SER A 31 3.19 -7.62 9.06
CA SER A 31 2.13 -8.59 9.22
C SER A 31 1.05 -8.03 10.16
N PRO A 32 -0.18 -7.83 9.69
CA PRO A 32 -1.25 -7.28 10.53
C PRO A 32 -1.69 -8.24 11.63
N LEU A 33 -1.44 -9.54 11.46
CA LEU A 33 -1.95 -10.61 12.31
C LEU A 33 -0.80 -11.40 12.96
N ARG A 34 -1.04 -11.82 14.20
CA ARG A 34 -0.15 -12.64 15.01
C ARG A 34 -0.13 -14.09 14.53
N ASN A 35 1.05 -14.71 14.58
CA ASN A 35 1.29 -16.14 14.33
C ASN A 35 0.77 -16.68 12.98
N GLN A 36 0.40 -15.80 12.05
CA GLN A 36 0.25 -16.17 10.65
C GLN A 36 1.63 -16.11 10.02
N LYS A 37 2.03 -17.17 9.28
CA LYS A 37 3.28 -17.10 8.49
C LYS A 37 3.12 -16.01 7.44
N SER A 38 3.60 -14.81 7.77
CA SER A 38 3.62 -13.65 6.89
C SER A 38 4.14 -14.06 5.52
N PHE A 39 3.47 -13.62 4.46
CA PHE A 39 3.87 -13.99 3.10
C PHE A 39 5.32 -13.55 2.81
N TRP A 40 5.81 -12.51 3.48
CA TRP A 40 7.22 -12.11 3.45
C TRP A 40 8.16 -13.19 3.98
N LYS A 41 7.83 -13.79 5.13
CA LYS A 41 8.61 -14.89 5.73
C LYS A 41 8.53 -16.19 4.93
N VAL A 42 7.46 -16.39 4.16
CA VAL A 42 7.27 -17.58 3.30
C VAL A 42 7.92 -17.41 1.92
N LEU A 43 7.98 -16.18 1.40
CA LEU A 43 8.34 -15.91 0.02
C LEU A 43 9.63 -15.09 -0.13
N HIS A 44 9.67 -13.90 0.45
CA HIS A 44 10.75 -12.92 0.25
C HIS A 44 12.03 -13.33 0.99
N LEU A 45 11.92 -13.61 2.30
CA LEU A 45 13.08 -13.93 3.13
C LEU A 45 13.80 -15.23 2.69
N PRO A 46 13.11 -16.36 2.43
CA PRO A 46 13.80 -17.56 1.94
C PRO A 46 14.48 -17.32 0.60
N SER A 47 13.86 -16.57 -0.31
CA SER A 47 14.45 -16.25 -1.62
C SER A 47 15.72 -15.41 -1.47
N ALA A 48 15.73 -14.43 -0.56
CA ALA A 48 16.91 -13.64 -0.25
C ALA A 48 18.03 -14.49 0.38
N LEU A 49 17.71 -15.35 1.34
CA LEU A 49 18.69 -16.25 1.97
C LEU A 49 19.32 -17.22 0.97
N THR A 50 18.54 -17.82 0.08
CA THR A 50 19.08 -18.66 -1.00
C THR A 50 19.99 -17.85 -1.92
N THR A 51 19.63 -16.60 -2.21
CA THR A 51 20.45 -15.71 -3.04
C THR A 51 21.77 -15.36 -2.38
N LEU A 52 21.75 -15.06 -1.08
CA LEU A 52 22.97 -14.84 -0.32
C LEU A 52 23.85 -16.09 -0.36
N SER A 53 23.31 -17.29 -0.10
CA SER A 53 24.10 -18.53 -0.15
C SER A 53 24.71 -18.79 -1.53
N GLU A 54 23.95 -18.57 -2.61
CA GLU A 54 24.45 -18.72 -3.98
C GLU A 54 25.57 -17.71 -4.28
N TYR A 55 25.37 -16.44 -3.92
CA TYR A 55 26.35 -15.38 -4.15
C TYR A 55 27.63 -15.62 -3.35
N VAL A 56 27.53 -16.13 -2.12
CA VAL A 56 28.69 -16.43 -1.27
C VAL A 56 29.52 -17.57 -1.82
N LEU A 57 28.86 -18.66 -2.21
CA LEU A 57 29.51 -19.89 -2.67
C LEU A 57 30.04 -19.76 -4.11
N TRP A 58 29.27 -19.13 -4.99
CA TRP A 58 29.51 -19.17 -6.44
C TRP A 58 29.78 -17.81 -7.06
N LYS A 59 29.72 -16.71 -6.28
CA LYS A 59 29.86 -15.32 -6.77
C LYS A 59 28.93 -15.00 -7.94
N SER A 60 27.79 -15.68 -8.01
CA SER A 60 26.82 -15.57 -9.10
C SER A 60 25.42 -15.74 -8.54
N ALA A 61 24.55 -14.80 -8.87
CA ALA A 61 23.11 -14.86 -8.64
C ALA A 61 22.42 -13.94 -9.65
N GLY A 62 21.17 -14.25 -10.01
CA GLY A 62 20.41 -13.42 -10.96
C GLY A 62 20.15 -12.01 -10.41
N HIS A 63 20.17 -11.00 -11.29
CA HIS A 63 20.08 -9.59 -10.90
C HIS A 63 18.78 -9.26 -10.14
N ALA A 64 17.63 -9.80 -10.56
CA ALA A 64 16.37 -9.63 -9.81
C ALA A 64 16.45 -10.17 -8.37
N ARG A 65 17.14 -11.30 -8.17
CA ARG A 65 17.31 -11.92 -6.85
C ARG A 65 18.30 -11.15 -5.98
N LEU A 66 19.39 -10.65 -6.56
CA LEU A 66 20.32 -9.75 -5.87
C LEU A 66 19.66 -8.45 -5.45
N SER A 67 18.83 -7.89 -6.33
CA SER A 67 18.00 -6.72 -6.00
C SER A 67 17.15 -6.99 -4.76
N LEU A 68 16.38 -8.09 -4.75
CA LEU A 68 15.59 -8.50 -3.58
C LEU A 68 16.43 -8.62 -2.29
N LEU A 69 17.60 -9.28 -2.36
CA LEU A 69 18.49 -9.41 -1.20
C LEU A 69 18.93 -8.05 -0.67
N TYR A 70 19.41 -7.17 -1.54
CA TYR A 70 19.84 -5.83 -1.15
C TYR A 70 18.67 -4.96 -0.66
N SER A 71 17.47 -5.11 -1.22
CA SER A 71 16.27 -4.41 -0.74
C SER A 71 15.93 -4.81 0.70
N LEU A 72 15.99 -6.10 1.06
CA LEU A 72 15.72 -6.54 2.43
C LEU A 72 16.78 -6.04 3.43
N LEU A 73 18.05 -6.02 3.02
CA LEU A 73 19.13 -5.45 3.84
C LEU A 73 18.93 -3.94 4.02
N SER A 74 18.53 -3.24 2.97
CA SER A 74 18.23 -1.81 2.98
C SER A 74 17.06 -1.47 3.92
N VAL A 75 15.95 -2.17 3.77
CA VAL A 75 14.77 -2.06 4.65
C VAL A 75 15.14 -2.30 6.11
N SER A 76 15.92 -3.34 6.39
CA SER A 76 16.32 -3.68 7.74
C SER A 76 17.18 -2.59 8.37
N ALA A 77 18.09 -2.00 7.59
CA ALA A 77 18.93 -0.89 8.04
C ALA A 77 18.10 0.38 8.28
N PHE A 78 17.16 0.74 7.40
CA PHE A 78 16.27 1.89 7.64
C PHE A 78 15.36 1.68 8.85
N HIS A 79 14.86 0.46 9.05
CA HIS A 79 14.08 0.12 10.23
C HIS A 79 14.93 0.27 11.50
N LEU A 80 16.14 -0.29 11.55
CA LEU A 80 17.09 -0.10 12.66
C LEU A 80 17.39 1.37 12.96
N ASP A 81 17.59 2.16 11.90
CA ASP A 81 17.86 3.58 12.02
C ASP A 81 16.73 4.29 12.77
N ARG A 82 15.48 4.04 12.34
CA ARG A 82 14.30 4.65 12.96
C ARG A 82 14.06 4.17 14.38
N THR A 83 14.21 2.87 14.65
CA THR A 83 14.00 2.29 15.99
C THR A 83 15.11 2.66 16.97
N SER A 84 16.28 3.07 16.48
CA SER A 84 17.37 3.61 17.30
C SER A 84 17.16 5.08 17.71
N GLY A 85 16.06 5.70 17.28
CA GLY A 85 15.72 7.09 17.60
C GLY A 85 16.40 8.13 16.70
N ASN A 86 17.07 7.72 15.62
CA ASN A 86 17.70 8.67 14.72
C ASN A 86 16.68 9.38 13.82
N GLU A 87 16.90 10.67 13.58
CA GLU A 87 16.23 11.39 12.50
C GLU A 87 16.70 10.87 11.13
N GLN A 88 15.88 11.13 10.10
CA GLN A 88 16.20 10.75 8.73
C GLN A 88 17.54 11.36 8.31
N GLU A 89 18.36 10.60 7.58
CA GLU A 89 19.64 11.07 7.00
C GLU A 89 20.78 11.31 7.99
N GLN A 90 20.57 11.06 9.29
CA GLN A 90 21.57 11.39 10.31
C GLN A 90 22.31 10.17 10.89
N GLY A 91 21.72 8.97 10.82
CA GLY A 91 22.27 7.78 11.46
C GLY A 91 23.25 6.96 10.61
N TYR A 92 24.07 6.14 11.28
CA TYR A 92 24.91 5.12 10.64
C TYR A 92 24.07 4.16 9.80
N TRP A 93 22.99 3.66 10.38
CA TRP A 93 22.10 2.70 9.73
C TRP A 93 21.36 3.30 8.54
N TRP A 94 21.07 4.61 8.55
CA TRP A 94 20.60 5.31 7.35
C TRP A 94 21.59 5.21 6.20
N SER A 95 22.87 5.51 6.45
CA SER A 95 23.91 5.46 5.42
C SER A 95 24.10 4.04 4.86
N VAL A 96 24.05 3.03 5.73
CA VAL A 96 24.05 1.61 5.33
C VAL A 96 22.81 1.28 4.48
N GLY A 97 21.63 1.74 4.90
CA GLY A 97 20.37 1.57 4.19
C GLY A 97 20.41 2.15 2.78
N GLU A 98 20.92 3.37 2.60
CA GLU A 98 21.07 4.03 1.30
C GLU A 98 22.09 3.31 0.39
N SER A 99 23.20 2.82 0.96
CA SER A 99 24.18 2.04 0.22
C SER A 99 23.56 0.76 -0.37
N TYR A 100 22.81 0.00 0.43
CA TYR A 100 22.10 -1.17 -0.06
C TYR A 100 20.95 -0.82 -1.00
N ASN A 101 20.22 0.27 -0.75
CA ASN A 101 19.15 0.74 -1.64
C ASN A 101 19.71 1.04 -3.05
N THR A 102 20.86 1.70 -3.12
CA THR A 102 21.56 2.00 -4.37
C THR A 102 21.97 0.74 -5.11
N LYS A 103 22.53 -0.25 -4.41
CA LYS A 103 22.85 -1.57 -4.98
C LYS A 103 21.59 -2.26 -5.49
N ALA A 104 20.53 -2.31 -4.69
CA ALA A 104 19.26 -2.93 -5.06
C ALA A 104 18.65 -2.31 -6.33
N ARG A 105 18.64 -0.97 -6.41
CA ARG A 105 18.17 -0.21 -7.58
C ARG A 105 18.99 -0.53 -8.83
N ARG A 106 20.32 -0.59 -8.72
CA ARG A 106 21.20 -0.94 -9.84
C ARG A 106 20.91 -2.34 -10.38
N GLU A 107 20.81 -3.33 -9.50
CA GLU A 107 20.51 -4.71 -9.90
C GLU A 107 19.09 -4.83 -10.52
N LEU A 108 18.11 -4.10 -9.97
CA LEU A 108 16.75 -4.08 -10.54
C LEU A 108 16.76 -3.48 -11.95
N GLN A 109 17.38 -2.32 -12.12
CA GLN A 109 17.46 -1.64 -13.42
C GLN A 109 18.15 -2.51 -14.47
N TRP A 110 19.22 -3.21 -14.09
CA TRP A 110 19.88 -4.16 -15.00
C TRP A 110 18.93 -5.29 -15.41
N SER A 111 18.26 -5.93 -14.45
CA SER A 111 17.33 -7.02 -14.72
C SER A 111 16.14 -6.57 -15.60
N LEU A 112 15.66 -5.34 -15.44
CA LEU A 112 14.59 -4.79 -16.27
C LEU A 112 15.03 -4.44 -17.70
N ARG A 113 16.30 -4.08 -17.90
CA ARG A 113 16.85 -3.79 -19.24
C ARG A 113 17.20 -5.07 -20.00
N GLU A 114 17.92 -5.97 -19.34
CA GLU A 114 18.57 -7.10 -19.99
C GLU A 114 17.80 -8.42 -19.83
N GLU A 115 16.96 -8.54 -18.80
CA GLU A 115 16.32 -9.81 -18.41
C GLU A 115 14.79 -9.74 -18.36
N LEU A 116 14.17 -8.66 -18.88
CA LEU A 116 12.71 -8.53 -18.87
C LEU A 116 12.04 -9.48 -19.87
N VAL A 117 12.59 -9.57 -21.08
CA VAL A 117 12.10 -10.39 -22.21
C VAL A 117 13.23 -11.20 -22.83
N GLY A 118 12.91 -12.05 -23.82
CA GLY A 118 13.91 -12.85 -24.54
C GLY A 118 14.32 -14.18 -23.86
N PRO A 119 15.34 -14.87 -24.40
CA PRO A 119 15.72 -16.22 -23.96
C PRO A 119 16.39 -16.24 -22.58
N LYS A 120 17.06 -15.15 -22.18
CA LYS A 120 17.71 -14.99 -20.87
C LYS A 120 16.81 -14.31 -19.82
N LYS A 121 15.50 -14.24 -20.07
CA LYS A 121 14.58 -13.53 -19.19
C LYS A 121 14.62 -14.06 -17.75
N ALA A 122 14.64 -13.15 -16.79
CA ALA A 122 14.49 -13.45 -15.37
C ALA A 122 13.12 -14.08 -15.10
N LYS A 123 13.02 -14.86 -14.02
CA LYS A 123 11.74 -15.41 -13.57
C LYS A 123 10.84 -14.26 -13.16
N TYR A 124 9.61 -14.25 -13.70
CA TYR A 124 8.61 -13.21 -13.42
C TYR A 124 8.40 -12.96 -11.91
N LYS A 125 8.30 -14.04 -11.14
CA LYS A 125 8.12 -13.98 -9.69
C LYS A 125 9.28 -13.25 -8.99
N ASP A 126 10.51 -13.41 -9.49
CA ASP A 126 11.70 -12.81 -8.88
C ASP A 126 11.75 -11.30 -9.16
N LEU A 127 11.38 -10.87 -10.38
CA LEU A 127 11.20 -9.45 -10.72
C LEU A 127 10.08 -8.80 -9.90
N ALA A 128 8.92 -9.47 -9.79
CA ALA A 128 7.79 -8.96 -9.03
C ALA A 128 8.10 -8.82 -7.53
N MET A 129 8.78 -9.81 -6.92
CA MET A 129 9.26 -9.70 -5.53
C MET A 129 10.22 -8.53 -5.36
N ALA A 130 11.20 -8.38 -6.25
CA ALA A 130 12.17 -7.29 -6.17
C ALA A 130 11.48 -5.91 -6.25
N MET A 131 10.60 -5.70 -7.24
CA MET A 131 9.85 -4.44 -7.41
C MET A 131 8.97 -4.13 -6.20
N LEU A 132 8.16 -5.08 -5.73
CA LEU A 132 7.27 -4.84 -4.59
C LEU A 132 8.04 -4.64 -3.28
N THR A 133 9.22 -5.25 -3.14
CA THR A 133 10.11 -4.97 -2.00
C THR A 133 10.73 -3.57 -2.10
N MET A 134 11.05 -3.07 -3.30
CA MET A 134 11.52 -1.69 -3.49
C MET A 134 10.44 -0.65 -3.14
N VAL A 135 9.16 -0.96 -3.37
CA VAL A 135 8.05 -0.14 -2.85
C VAL A 135 8.11 -0.08 -1.33
N THR A 136 8.25 -1.24 -0.66
CA THR A 136 8.39 -1.30 0.80
C THR A 136 9.61 -0.52 1.31
N VAL A 137 10.76 -0.60 0.65
CA VAL A 137 11.95 0.22 0.99
C VAL A 137 11.62 1.70 0.97
N ALA A 138 10.96 2.16 -0.09
CA ALA A 138 10.59 3.57 -0.26
C ALA A 138 9.52 4.04 0.74
N VAL A 139 8.58 3.17 1.13
CA VAL A 139 7.62 3.44 2.21
C VAL A 139 8.33 3.50 3.57
N THR A 140 9.21 2.55 3.88
CA THR A 140 9.94 2.51 5.15
C THR A 140 10.84 3.73 5.34
N ASN A 141 11.56 4.17 4.31
CA ASN A 141 12.43 5.34 4.40
C ASN A 141 11.73 6.68 4.11
N GLY A 142 10.43 6.66 3.78
CA GLY A 142 9.61 7.86 3.56
C GLY A 142 9.77 8.53 2.18
N LYS A 143 10.43 7.89 1.21
CA LYS A 143 10.57 8.38 -0.18
C LYS A 143 9.35 7.98 -1.03
N LEU A 144 8.18 8.53 -0.71
CA LEU A 144 6.90 8.09 -1.30
C LEU A 144 6.76 8.33 -2.81
N ALA A 145 7.47 9.31 -3.39
CA ALA A 145 7.57 9.47 -4.83
C ALA A 145 8.28 8.28 -5.51
N ASP A 146 9.38 7.78 -4.92
CA ASP A 146 10.07 6.57 -5.40
C ASP A 146 9.14 5.35 -5.27
N ALA A 147 8.34 5.27 -4.21
CA ALA A 147 7.37 4.18 -3.99
C ALA A 147 6.36 4.12 -5.14
N ARG A 148 5.80 5.26 -5.56
CA ARG A 148 4.89 5.33 -6.72
C ARG A 148 5.59 4.89 -8.02
N LEU A 149 6.81 5.36 -8.28
CA LEU A 149 7.55 4.95 -9.48
C LEU A 149 7.73 3.43 -9.57
N TYR A 150 8.11 2.78 -8.47
CA TYR A 150 8.21 1.32 -8.43
C TYR A 150 6.86 0.62 -8.58
N LEU A 151 5.76 1.20 -8.07
CA LEU A 151 4.41 0.66 -8.26
C LEU A 151 3.96 0.73 -9.73
N LEU A 152 4.24 1.84 -10.42
CA LEU A 152 3.94 2.00 -11.85
C LEU A 152 4.79 1.05 -12.70
N ASP A 153 6.06 0.85 -12.36
CA ASP A 153 6.89 -0.14 -13.05
C ASP A 153 6.44 -1.59 -12.76
N ALA A 154 5.94 -1.88 -11.55
CA ALA A 154 5.32 -3.16 -11.23
C ALA A 154 4.04 -3.39 -12.04
N GLU A 155 3.22 -2.36 -12.24
CA GLU A 155 2.04 -2.39 -13.10
C GLU A 155 2.42 -2.73 -14.54
N ARG A 156 3.43 -2.06 -15.10
CA ARG A 156 3.97 -2.36 -16.43
C ARG A 156 4.44 -3.82 -16.54
N LEU A 157 5.18 -4.31 -15.54
CA LEU A 157 5.64 -5.71 -15.50
C LEU A 157 4.49 -6.71 -15.44
N ILE A 158 3.47 -6.45 -14.61
CA ILE A 158 2.29 -7.31 -14.46
C ILE A 158 1.48 -7.33 -15.76
N THR A 159 1.29 -6.18 -16.38
CA THR A 159 0.62 -6.06 -17.67
C THR A 159 1.35 -6.83 -18.76
N LEU A 160 2.67 -6.70 -18.84
CA LEU A 160 3.48 -7.35 -19.87
C LEU A 160 3.58 -8.87 -19.68
N ARG A 161 3.77 -9.35 -18.43
CA ARG A 161 4.15 -10.75 -18.15
C ARG A 161 3.23 -11.49 -17.19
N GLY A 162 2.50 -10.78 -16.34
CA GLY A 162 1.66 -11.33 -15.28
C GLY A 162 0.27 -11.74 -15.76
N ILE A 163 -0.39 -10.86 -16.52
CA ILE A 163 -1.74 -11.06 -17.08
C ILE A 163 -1.75 -12.24 -18.05
N GLN A 164 -0.70 -12.35 -18.88
CA GLN A 164 -0.55 -13.43 -19.87
C GLN A 164 -0.34 -14.83 -19.25
N LYS A 165 -0.21 -14.95 -17.92
CA LYS A 165 -0.02 -16.26 -17.28
C LYS A 165 -1.36 -17.00 -17.16
N THR A 166 -1.48 -18.08 -17.92
CA THR A 166 -2.63 -19.00 -17.88
C THR A 166 -2.79 -19.66 -16.51
N ASN A 167 -1.69 -20.14 -15.92
CA ASN A 167 -1.69 -20.76 -14.59
C ASN A 167 -0.90 -19.90 -13.59
N LYS A 168 -1.62 -19.30 -12.62
CA LYS A 168 -1.05 -18.47 -11.56
C LYS A 168 -0.80 -19.32 -10.32
N SER A 169 0.48 -19.51 -9.95
CA SER A 169 0.84 -20.22 -8.71
C SER A 169 0.42 -19.41 -7.48
N ARG A 170 0.25 -20.07 -6.32
CA ARG A 170 -0.06 -19.38 -5.05
C ARG A 170 0.91 -18.23 -4.74
N LYS A 171 2.21 -18.41 -5.02
CA LYS A 171 3.24 -17.36 -4.86
C LYS A 171 2.99 -16.15 -5.77
N VAL A 172 2.58 -16.38 -7.01
CA VAL A 172 2.23 -15.29 -7.95
C VAL A 172 0.95 -14.58 -7.50
N ARG A 173 -0.06 -15.32 -7.04
CA ARG A 173 -1.31 -14.73 -6.52
C ARG A 173 -1.06 -13.83 -5.32
N LEU A 174 -0.20 -14.24 -4.38
CA LEU A 174 0.22 -13.40 -3.25
C LEU A 174 0.84 -12.08 -3.71
N LEU A 175 1.72 -12.11 -4.72
CA LEU A 175 2.36 -10.91 -5.28
C LEU A 175 1.36 -10.02 -6.03
N HIS A 176 0.39 -10.62 -6.74
CA HIS A 176 -0.69 -9.89 -7.41
C HIS A 176 -1.61 -9.21 -6.41
N THR A 177 -1.98 -9.90 -5.32
CA THR A 177 -2.77 -9.30 -4.23
C THR A 177 -2.02 -8.17 -3.54
N GLN A 178 -0.71 -8.35 -3.27
CA GLN A 178 0.14 -7.30 -2.72
C GLN A 178 0.14 -6.07 -3.63
N PHE A 179 0.43 -6.26 -4.92
CA PHE A 179 0.40 -5.18 -5.90
C PHE A 179 -0.96 -4.46 -5.95
N LEU A 180 -2.06 -5.21 -6.04
CA LEU A 180 -3.39 -4.62 -6.17
C LEU A 180 -3.79 -3.83 -4.93
N PHE A 181 -3.50 -4.33 -3.74
CA PHE A 181 -3.72 -3.56 -2.51
C PHE A 181 -2.94 -2.24 -2.53
N LEU A 182 -1.63 -2.32 -2.80
CA LEU A 182 -0.76 -1.14 -2.83
C LEU A 182 -1.22 -0.12 -3.88
N ARG A 183 -1.61 -0.56 -5.08
CA ARG A 183 -2.14 0.34 -6.12
C ARG A 183 -3.47 0.97 -5.71
N VAL A 184 -4.44 0.23 -5.19
CA VAL A 184 -5.74 0.81 -4.79
C VAL A 184 -5.57 1.87 -3.69
N ILE A 185 -4.72 1.62 -2.70
CA ILE A 185 -4.42 2.59 -1.63
C ILE A 185 -3.65 3.80 -2.16
N GLU A 186 -2.73 3.59 -3.10
CA GLU A 186 -2.00 4.68 -3.71
C GLU A 186 -2.92 5.57 -4.55
N GLU A 187 -3.80 4.98 -5.34
CA GLU A 187 -4.76 5.69 -6.18
C GLU A 187 -5.79 6.51 -5.37
N SER A 188 -6.04 6.17 -4.11
CA SER A 188 -6.92 6.96 -3.22
C SER A 188 -6.23 8.15 -2.54
N SER A 189 -4.92 8.27 -2.64
CA SER A 189 -4.13 9.32 -1.96
C SER A 189 -3.27 10.14 -2.91
N PHE A 190 -3.09 9.67 -4.15
CA PHE A 190 -2.44 10.38 -5.22
C PHE A 190 -3.38 11.37 -5.92
N THR A 191 -2.84 12.56 -6.24
CA THR A 191 -3.53 13.59 -7.01
C THR A 191 -2.88 13.69 -8.40
N TYR A 192 -3.69 13.54 -9.44
CA TYR A 192 -3.23 13.63 -10.82
C TYR A 192 -3.15 15.07 -11.27
N THR A 193 -2.21 15.37 -12.15
CA THR A 193 -2.21 16.67 -12.82
C THR A 193 -3.31 16.72 -13.88
N SER A 194 -3.88 17.90 -14.14
CA SER A 194 -4.91 18.13 -15.19
C SER A 194 -4.57 17.59 -16.60
N ARG A 195 -3.29 17.28 -16.89
CA ARG A 195 -2.86 16.63 -18.14
C ARG A 195 -3.12 15.12 -18.12
N GLU A 196 -2.80 14.46 -17.02
CA GLU A 196 -3.00 13.00 -16.85
C GLU A 196 -4.49 12.65 -16.75
N GLU A 197 -5.31 13.57 -16.24
CA GLU A 197 -6.77 13.43 -16.15
C GLU A 197 -7.47 13.42 -17.53
N ARG A 198 -6.91 14.11 -18.53
CA ARG A 198 -7.48 14.16 -19.89
C ARG A 198 -7.39 12.82 -20.63
N ASP A 199 -6.30 12.08 -20.41
CA ASP A 199 -6.10 10.76 -21.01
C ASP A 199 -7.09 9.70 -20.43
N LEU A 200 -7.49 9.87 -19.16
CA LEU A 200 -8.49 9.02 -18.50
C LEU A 200 -9.92 9.20 -19.04
N THR A 201 -10.20 10.37 -19.62
CA THR A 201 -11.54 10.73 -20.13
C THR A 201 -12.04 9.77 -21.23
N ALA A 202 -11.14 9.25 -22.07
CA ALA A 202 -11.48 8.32 -23.15
C ALA A 202 -11.83 6.90 -22.66
N LEU A 203 -11.33 6.50 -21.48
CA LEU A 203 -11.51 5.16 -20.91
C LEU A 203 -12.77 5.04 -20.05
N VAL A 204 -13.15 6.12 -19.35
CA VAL A 204 -14.42 6.23 -18.58
C VAL A 204 -15.65 5.93 -19.45
N ALA A 205 -15.55 6.16 -20.77
CA ALA A 205 -16.62 5.89 -21.73
C ALA A 205 -16.90 4.38 -21.98
N GLN A 206 -16.00 3.46 -21.60
CA GLN A 206 -16.11 2.04 -21.99
C GLN A 206 -17.02 1.18 -21.11
N GLN A 207 -17.62 1.72 -20.04
CA GLN A 207 -18.75 1.15 -19.26
C GLN A 207 -18.76 -0.39 -19.06
N LYS A 208 -17.61 -1.03 -18.80
CA LYS A 208 -17.59 -2.46 -18.42
C LYS A 208 -17.63 -2.59 -16.89
N PRO A 209 -18.46 -3.50 -16.34
CA PRO A 209 -18.45 -3.79 -14.91
C PRO A 209 -17.12 -4.42 -14.53
N THR A 210 -16.39 -3.76 -13.64
CA THR A 210 -15.05 -4.19 -13.21
C THR A 210 -14.95 -4.21 -11.70
N ARG A 211 -14.12 -5.12 -11.20
CA ARG A 211 -13.90 -5.32 -9.77
C ARG A 211 -13.03 -4.21 -9.18
N PHE A 212 -12.06 -3.70 -9.95
CA PHE A 212 -11.19 -2.61 -9.53
C PHE A 212 -11.17 -1.45 -10.55
N PRO A 213 -12.25 -0.65 -10.66
CA PRO A 213 -12.37 0.40 -11.67
C PRO A 213 -11.37 1.55 -11.52
N SER A 214 -10.81 1.80 -10.31
CA SER A 214 -9.75 2.80 -10.16
C SER A 214 -8.44 2.43 -10.88
N LEU A 215 -8.27 1.15 -11.24
CA LEU A 215 -7.06 0.61 -11.87
C LEU A 215 -7.21 0.43 -13.38
N VAL A 216 -8.26 1.00 -13.99
CA VAL A 216 -8.40 1.02 -15.45
C VAL A 216 -7.15 1.67 -16.02
N LEU A 217 -6.38 0.86 -16.75
CA LEU A 217 -4.97 1.09 -17.05
C LEU A 217 -4.65 2.55 -17.39
N HIS A 218 -3.62 3.07 -16.73
CA HIS A 218 -2.94 4.32 -17.09
C HIS A 218 -2.20 4.12 -18.43
N ASN A 219 -2.95 3.97 -19.53
CA ASN A 219 -2.45 3.54 -20.85
C ASN A 219 -2.89 4.49 -21.97
N ALA A 220 -2.43 5.75 -21.93
CA ALA A 220 -2.44 6.62 -23.11
C ALA A 220 -1.03 7.04 -23.56
N GLY A 221 0.02 6.44 -22.98
CA GLY A 221 1.40 6.87 -23.17
C GLY A 221 2.13 6.32 -24.40
N ASP A 222 2.49 5.03 -24.43
CA ASP A 222 3.69 4.65 -25.22
C ASP A 222 3.72 3.24 -25.86
N ALA A 223 2.58 2.57 -26.13
CA ALA A 223 2.63 1.29 -26.85
C ALA A 223 1.44 1.08 -27.82
N PRO A 224 1.59 1.39 -29.12
CA PRO A 224 0.51 1.24 -30.11
C PRO A 224 0.20 -0.20 -30.53
N ASP A 225 1.07 -1.18 -30.26
CA ASP A 225 0.99 -2.47 -30.99
C ASP A 225 0.29 -3.64 -30.28
N LYS A 226 -0.17 -3.49 -29.04
CA LYS A 226 -1.09 -4.45 -28.39
C LYS A 226 -1.96 -3.71 -27.38
N ALA A 227 -3.15 -3.29 -27.78
CA ALA A 227 -4.17 -2.80 -26.84
C ALA A 227 -4.47 -3.91 -25.83
N LEU A 228 -3.86 -3.82 -24.65
CA LEU A 228 -4.19 -4.68 -23.52
C LEU A 228 -5.58 -4.29 -23.03
N ASP A 229 -6.39 -5.29 -22.68
CA ASP A 229 -7.70 -5.06 -22.09
C ASP A 229 -7.56 -4.18 -20.84
N PRO A 230 -8.14 -2.95 -20.81
CA PRO A 230 -8.04 -2.03 -19.67
C PRO A 230 -8.51 -2.63 -18.34
N PHE A 231 -9.26 -3.73 -18.42
CA PHE A 231 -9.89 -4.44 -17.31
C PHE A 231 -9.17 -5.73 -16.93
N ALA A 232 -8.03 -6.02 -17.54
CA ALA A 232 -7.29 -7.26 -17.32
C ALA A 232 -6.77 -7.43 -15.88
N MET A 233 -6.75 -6.36 -15.08
CA MET A 233 -6.42 -6.38 -13.65
C MET A 233 -7.37 -7.26 -12.83
N ASP A 234 -8.64 -7.36 -13.24
CA ASP A 234 -9.63 -8.20 -12.55
C ASP A 234 -9.25 -9.69 -12.60
N SER A 235 -8.50 -10.11 -13.63
CA SER A 235 -8.06 -11.49 -13.81
C SER A 235 -6.91 -11.92 -12.89
N LEU A 236 -6.34 -10.99 -12.11
CA LEU A 236 -5.14 -11.23 -11.31
C LEU A 236 -5.43 -11.98 -10.01
N ILE A 237 -6.62 -11.83 -9.43
CA ILE A 237 -7.01 -12.45 -8.17
C ILE A 237 -8.21 -13.37 -8.40
N GLU A 238 -8.22 -14.49 -7.69
CA GLU A 238 -9.38 -15.38 -7.60
C GLU A 238 -10.34 -14.92 -6.47
N GLY A 239 -11.52 -15.53 -6.41
CA GLY A 239 -12.44 -15.28 -5.29
C GLY A 239 -11.91 -15.81 -3.95
N PRO A 240 -12.69 -15.63 -2.87
CA PRO A 240 -12.37 -16.20 -1.56
C PRO A 240 -12.16 -17.72 -1.62
N ASP A 241 -11.38 -18.27 -0.69
CA ASP A 241 -11.19 -19.71 -0.57
C ASP A 241 -12.45 -20.43 -0.05
N ALA A 242 -12.37 -21.76 0.10
CA ALA A 242 -13.49 -22.58 0.56
C ALA A 242 -14.05 -22.18 1.95
N ASN A 243 -13.25 -21.48 2.75
CA ASN A 243 -13.63 -20.98 4.07
C ASN A 243 -14.08 -19.50 4.04
N GLY A 244 -14.22 -18.92 2.84
CA GLY A 244 -14.60 -17.53 2.64
C GLY A 244 -13.46 -16.53 2.89
N TRP A 245 -12.21 -16.98 3.02
CA TRP A 245 -11.06 -16.10 3.24
C TRP A 245 -10.48 -15.59 1.92
N SER A 246 -10.41 -14.27 1.77
CA SER A 246 -9.69 -13.64 0.67
C SER A 246 -8.19 -13.54 0.98
N LEU A 247 -7.35 -13.44 -0.06
CA LEU A 247 -5.92 -13.16 0.14
C LEU A 247 -5.68 -11.77 0.75
N PHE A 248 -6.56 -10.78 0.53
CA PHE A 248 -6.48 -9.49 1.20
C PHE A 248 -6.62 -9.63 2.72
N SER A 249 -7.56 -10.45 3.16
CA SER A 249 -7.79 -10.68 4.59
C SER A 249 -6.63 -11.46 5.22
N GLN A 250 -6.02 -12.38 4.45
CA GLN A 250 -4.85 -13.14 4.90
C GLN A 250 -3.55 -12.32 4.92
N ILE A 251 -3.40 -11.32 4.06
CA ILE A 251 -2.17 -10.55 3.92
C ILE A 251 -2.21 -9.25 4.72
N TYR A 252 -3.32 -8.51 4.60
CA TYR A 252 -3.49 -7.15 5.12
C TYR A 252 -4.48 -7.08 6.29
N GLY A 253 -5.10 -8.20 6.69
CA GLY A 253 -6.10 -8.19 7.76
C GLY A 253 -7.38 -7.44 7.37
N VAL A 254 -7.57 -7.15 6.08
CA VAL A 254 -8.66 -6.32 5.56
C VAL A 254 -9.65 -7.15 4.72
N PRO A 255 -10.97 -6.90 4.86
CA PRO A 255 -11.98 -7.42 3.96
C PRO A 255 -11.78 -6.99 2.51
N GLU A 256 -11.76 -7.94 1.57
CA GLU A 256 -11.68 -7.64 0.13
C GLU A 256 -12.82 -6.72 -0.35
N SER A 257 -14.02 -6.83 0.26
CA SER A 257 -15.15 -5.96 -0.04
C SER A 257 -14.84 -4.48 0.19
N LEU A 258 -14.07 -4.13 1.22
CA LEU A 258 -13.66 -2.74 1.46
C LEU A 258 -12.63 -2.26 0.43
N VAL A 259 -11.68 -3.11 0.02
CA VAL A 259 -10.71 -2.76 -1.03
C VAL A 259 -11.41 -2.52 -2.37
N VAL A 260 -12.41 -3.34 -2.70
CA VAL A 260 -13.25 -3.16 -3.88
C VAL A 260 -14.04 -1.85 -3.79
N LEU A 261 -14.76 -1.62 -2.70
CA LEU A 261 -15.53 -0.38 -2.51
C LEU A 261 -14.65 0.87 -2.58
N MET A 262 -13.44 0.79 -2.04
CA MET A 262 -12.44 1.85 -2.14
C MET A 262 -12.07 2.13 -3.59
N SER A 263 -11.78 1.11 -4.38
CA SER A 263 -11.52 1.26 -5.82
C SER A 263 -12.69 1.94 -6.56
N HIS A 264 -13.93 1.60 -6.22
CA HIS A 264 -15.11 2.25 -6.77
C HIS A 264 -15.27 3.72 -6.34
N ALA A 265 -15.05 4.03 -5.06
CA ALA A 265 -15.12 5.40 -4.55
C ALA A 265 -14.04 6.30 -5.18
N VAL A 266 -12.83 5.79 -5.34
CA VAL A 266 -11.73 6.48 -6.04
C VAL A 266 -12.10 6.76 -7.48
N TYR A 267 -12.63 5.78 -8.20
CA TYR A 267 -13.07 5.95 -9.59
C TYR A 267 -14.15 7.03 -9.73
N LEU A 268 -15.18 7.00 -8.88
CA LEU A 268 -16.25 8.00 -8.91
C LEU A 268 -15.76 9.42 -8.57
N SER A 269 -14.84 9.54 -7.61
CA SER A 269 -14.20 10.82 -7.27
C SER A 269 -13.50 11.44 -8.48
N ARG A 270 -12.73 10.63 -9.22
CA ARG A 270 -12.03 11.08 -10.42
C ARG A 270 -12.96 11.42 -11.56
N GLU A 271 -13.94 10.57 -11.83
CA GLU A 271 -14.92 10.85 -12.88
C GLU A 271 -15.64 12.18 -12.61
N LYS A 272 -15.95 12.48 -11.35
CA LYS A 272 -16.52 13.76 -10.93
C LYS A 272 -15.55 14.93 -11.19
N ASN A 273 -14.28 14.81 -10.83
CA ASN A 273 -13.27 15.85 -11.05
C ASN A 273 -13.09 16.13 -12.55
N ILE A 274 -12.91 15.08 -13.37
CA ILE A 274 -12.83 15.17 -14.83
C ILE A 274 -14.08 15.86 -15.40
N LYS A 275 -15.29 15.51 -14.95
CA LYS A 275 -16.53 16.17 -15.40
C LYS A 275 -16.59 17.64 -14.98
N ARG A 276 -16.11 18.00 -13.79
CA ARG A 276 -16.04 19.41 -13.35
C ARG A 276 -15.14 20.23 -14.28
N GLU A 277 -14.02 19.66 -14.73
CA GLU A 277 -13.14 20.33 -15.70
C GLU A 277 -13.77 20.44 -17.11
N LEU A 278 -14.39 19.36 -17.59
CA LEU A 278 -14.95 19.26 -18.95
C LEU A 278 -16.29 19.97 -19.14
N SER A 279 -17.08 20.17 -18.07
CA SER A 279 -18.40 20.82 -18.13
C SER A 279 -18.35 22.31 -18.51
N ARG A 280 -17.15 22.84 -18.81
CA ARG A 280 -16.99 24.06 -19.61
C ARG A 280 -17.31 23.88 -21.11
N GLY A 281 -17.65 22.67 -21.59
CA GLY A 281 -17.77 22.38 -23.02
C GLY A 281 -18.72 21.28 -23.52
N GLY A 282 -19.62 20.68 -22.73
CA GLY A 282 -20.62 19.74 -23.30
C GLY A 282 -21.43 18.90 -22.32
N ALA A 283 -22.60 18.43 -22.77
CA ALA A 283 -23.54 17.63 -21.98
C ALA A 283 -23.07 16.17 -21.83
N THR A 284 -22.85 15.73 -20.58
CA THR A 284 -22.52 14.33 -20.23
C THR A 284 -23.75 13.56 -19.71
N ASN A 285 -23.75 12.23 -19.82
CA ASN A 285 -24.76 11.33 -19.22
C ASN A 285 -24.74 11.38 -17.68
N ALA A 286 -25.38 12.39 -17.09
CA ALA A 286 -25.42 12.60 -15.64
C ALA A 286 -26.18 11.49 -14.87
N GLY A 287 -27.18 10.86 -15.50
CA GLY A 287 -28.01 9.83 -14.86
C GLY A 287 -27.26 8.53 -14.50
N ASP A 288 -26.34 8.08 -15.35
CA ASP A 288 -25.54 6.87 -15.11
C ASP A 288 -24.59 7.06 -13.91
N PHE A 289 -23.95 8.23 -13.82
CA PHE A 289 -23.06 8.54 -12.71
C PHE A 289 -23.78 8.55 -11.36
N GLU A 290 -24.95 9.18 -11.29
CA GLU A 290 -25.74 9.24 -10.07
C GLU A 290 -26.23 7.84 -9.64
N GLN A 291 -26.64 7.01 -10.61
CA GLN A 291 -26.99 5.61 -10.34
C GLN A 291 -25.82 4.82 -9.76
N ARG A 292 -24.61 4.99 -10.30
CA ARG A 292 -23.40 4.33 -9.77
C ARG A 292 -22.99 4.86 -8.40
N CYS A 293 -23.12 6.17 -8.15
CA CYS A 293 -22.91 6.74 -6.82
C CYS A 293 -23.88 6.13 -5.81
N LYS A 294 -25.17 6.04 -6.15
CA LYS A 294 -26.18 5.43 -5.29
C LYS A 294 -25.86 3.96 -5.00
N GLY A 295 -25.46 3.19 -6.00
CA GLY A 295 -25.09 1.78 -5.81
C GLY A 295 -23.91 1.60 -4.85
N VAL A 296 -22.87 2.43 -4.97
CA VAL A 296 -21.72 2.40 -4.05
C VAL A 296 -22.12 2.86 -2.65
N GLU A 297 -22.94 3.90 -2.54
CA GLU A 297 -23.46 4.38 -1.25
C GLU A 297 -24.31 3.32 -0.54
N ASP A 298 -25.23 2.67 -1.24
CA ASP A 298 -26.05 1.59 -0.69
C ASP A 298 -25.16 0.44 -0.18
N LEU A 299 -24.11 0.08 -0.91
CA LEU A 299 -23.16 -0.95 -0.47
C LEU A 299 -22.32 -0.51 0.74
N LEU A 300 -21.93 0.76 0.83
CA LEU A 300 -21.18 1.29 1.98
C LEU A 300 -22.05 1.34 3.23
N CYS A 301 -23.28 1.86 3.12
CA CYS A 301 -24.21 2.01 4.24
C CYS A 301 -24.71 0.65 4.76
N ASN A 302 -24.85 -0.35 3.90
CA ASN A 302 -25.26 -1.70 4.28
C ASN A 302 -24.08 -2.66 4.50
N TRP A 303 -22.84 -2.16 4.47
CA TRP A 303 -21.66 -3.00 4.66
C TRP A 303 -21.66 -3.60 6.06
N THR A 304 -21.35 -4.89 6.14
CA THR A 304 -21.12 -5.58 7.42
C THR A 304 -19.85 -6.41 7.34
N LEU A 305 -19.25 -6.68 8.50
CA LEU A 305 -18.06 -7.51 8.59
C LEU A 305 -18.33 -8.90 7.97
N PRO A 306 -17.43 -9.44 7.13
CA PRO A 306 -17.58 -10.76 6.55
C PRO A 306 -17.75 -11.87 7.59
N GLU A 307 -18.61 -12.85 7.30
CA GLU A 307 -18.89 -13.97 8.22
C GLU A 307 -17.65 -14.79 8.56
N CYS A 308 -16.69 -14.93 7.65
CA CYS A 308 -15.43 -15.63 7.93
C CYS A 308 -14.62 -14.96 9.05
N ILE A 309 -14.70 -13.64 9.18
CA ILE A 309 -14.03 -12.88 10.26
C ILE A 309 -14.88 -12.96 11.54
N LYS A 310 -16.20 -12.78 11.45
CA LYS A 310 -17.12 -12.90 12.60
C LYS A 310 -17.01 -14.26 13.28
N ALA A 311 -16.96 -15.34 12.48
CA ALA A 311 -16.86 -16.71 12.93
C ALA A 311 -15.42 -17.13 13.31
N MET A 312 -14.44 -16.23 13.25
CA MET A 312 -13.08 -16.50 13.74
C MET A 312 -13.15 -16.89 15.23
N GLY A 313 -12.52 -18.01 15.58
CA GLY A 313 -12.57 -18.59 16.93
C GLY A 313 -13.76 -19.53 17.18
N SER A 314 -14.79 -19.54 16.34
CA SER A 314 -15.95 -20.45 16.48
C SER A 314 -15.77 -21.79 15.75
N SER A 315 -14.85 -21.87 14.79
CA SER A 315 -14.59 -23.08 14.01
C SER A 315 -13.26 -23.72 14.43
N SER A 316 -13.32 -24.97 14.88
CA SER A 316 -12.20 -25.84 15.22
C SER A 316 -11.38 -26.24 13.98
N THR A 317 -10.76 -25.26 13.33
CA THR A 317 -9.82 -25.52 12.24
C THR A 317 -8.41 -25.66 12.80
N LEU A 318 -7.72 -26.72 12.35
CA LEU A 318 -6.31 -27.07 12.62
C LEU A 318 -5.37 -25.90 12.26
N THR A 319 -5.26 -24.92 13.15
CA THR A 319 -4.20 -23.92 13.13
C THR A 319 -3.31 -24.16 14.34
N CYS A 320 -1.99 -23.98 14.20
CA CYS A 320 -1.05 -24.05 15.31
C CYS A 320 -1.17 -22.83 16.25
N ALA A 321 -2.21 -22.01 16.11
CA ALA A 321 -2.43 -20.79 16.87
C ALA A 321 -3.20 -21.12 18.16
N THR A 322 -2.83 -20.46 19.25
CA THR A 322 -3.56 -20.57 20.51
C THR A 322 -4.90 -19.85 20.43
N GLU A 323 -5.87 -20.23 21.27
CA GLU A 323 -7.18 -19.56 21.33
C GLU A 323 -7.05 -18.05 21.58
N ALA A 324 -6.11 -17.65 22.44
CA ALA A 324 -5.79 -16.24 22.69
C ALA A 324 -5.27 -15.50 21.45
N GLU A 325 -4.46 -16.16 20.60
CA GLU A 325 -3.97 -15.57 19.35
C GLU A 325 -5.07 -15.41 18.31
N VAL A 326 -5.97 -16.38 18.22
CA VAL A 326 -7.12 -16.31 17.32
C VAL A 326 -8.05 -15.17 17.76
N GLN A 327 -8.30 -15.03 19.06
CA GLN A 327 -9.10 -13.93 19.59
C GLN A 327 -8.44 -12.56 19.38
N ALA A 328 -7.13 -12.46 19.58
CA ALA A 328 -6.39 -11.23 19.31
C ALA A 328 -6.49 -10.82 17.83
N ASN A 329 -6.26 -11.77 16.92
CA ASN A 329 -6.37 -11.53 15.48
C ASN A 329 -7.78 -11.08 15.10
N LYS A 330 -8.81 -11.69 15.68
CA LYS A 330 -10.20 -11.29 15.46
C LYS A 330 -10.44 -9.83 15.86
N SER A 331 -10.10 -9.46 17.10
CA SER A 331 -10.31 -8.09 17.60
C SER A 331 -9.55 -7.05 16.76
N ILE A 332 -8.29 -7.33 16.42
CA ILE A 332 -7.46 -6.44 15.59
C ILE A 332 -8.09 -6.26 14.20
N MET A 333 -8.57 -7.34 13.57
CA MET A 333 -9.23 -7.26 12.26
C MET A 333 -10.57 -6.52 12.31
N GLU A 334 -11.36 -6.73 13.36
CA GLU A 334 -12.66 -6.05 13.56
C GLU A 334 -12.47 -4.54 13.62
N HIS A 335 -11.54 -4.07 14.47
CA HIS A 335 -11.23 -2.65 14.60
C HIS A 335 -10.56 -2.07 13.35
N SER A 336 -9.61 -2.79 12.74
CA SER A 336 -8.98 -2.34 11.49
C SER A 336 -9.98 -2.19 10.35
N ALA A 337 -10.91 -3.14 10.22
CA ALA A 337 -11.97 -3.07 9.22
C ALA A 337 -12.97 -1.93 9.50
N GLY A 338 -13.33 -1.71 10.78
CA GLY A 338 -14.17 -0.60 11.20
C GLY A 338 -13.55 0.77 10.90
N ALA A 339 -12.27 0.95 11.22
CA ALA A 339 -11.53 2.17 10.88
C ALA A 339 -11.50 2.42 9.36
N LEU A 340 -11.20 1.38 8.57
CA LEU A 340 -11.16 1.50 7.12
C LEU A 340 -12.54 1.81 6.52
N HIS A 341 -13.60 1.20 7.04
CA HIS A 341 -14.97 1.45 6.60
C HIS A 341 -15.42 2.89 6.89
N ALA A 342 -15.22 3.38 8.11
CA ALA A 342 -15.57 4.75 8.49
C ALA A 342 -14.76 5.79 7.69
N ALA A 343 -13.46 5.55 7.47
CA ALA A 343 -12.61 6.39 6.63
C ALA A 343 -13.07 6.38 5.16
N LEU A 344 -13.51 5.23 4.65
CA LEU A 344 -14.06 5.12 3.30
C LEU A 344 -15.40 5.86 3.15
N MET A 345 -16.24 5.85 4.17
CA MET A 345 -17.45 6.68 4.20
C MET A 345 -17.08 8.18 4.17
N ILE A 346 -16.10 8.63 4.95
CA ILE A 346 -15.60 10.02 4.90
C ILE A 346 -15.15 10.35 3.48
N TYR A 347 -14.28 9.53 2.89
CA TYR A 347 -13.76 9.74 1.53
C TYR A 347 -14.90 9.85 0.51
N PHE A 348 -15.85 8.92 0.54
CA PHE A 348 -16.99 8.91 -0.37
C PHE A 348 -17.87 10.15 -0.21
N TYR A 349 -18.24 10.50 1.02
CA TYR A 349 -19.12 11.63 1.27
C TYR A 349 -18.47 12.97 0.95
N ARG A 350 -17.18 13.12 1.23
CA ARG A 350 -16.45 14.36 0.96
C ARG A 350 -16.11 14.52 -0.51
N LEU A 351 -15.49 13.51 -1.13
CA LEU A 351 -14.98 13.65 -2.50
C LEU A 351 -16.00 13.30 -3.57
N VAL A 352 -16.87 12.31 -3.35
CA VAL A 352 -17.90 11.92 -4.33
C VAL A 352 -19.17 12.74 -4.13
N ARG A 353 -19.74 12.77 -2.93
CA ARG A 353 -21.03 13.43 -2.66
C ARG A 353 -20.96 14.93 -2.37
N ASP A 354 -19.77 15.49 -2.13
CA ASP A 354 -19.59 16.91 -1.77
C ASP A 354 -20.32 17.34 -0.50
N VAL A 355 -20.45 16.42 0.47
CA VAL A 355 -21.12 16.69 1.75
C VAL A 355 -20.27 17.64 2.59
N ASN A 356 -20.91 18.57 3.30
CA ASN A 356 -20.22 19.49 4.19
C ASN A 356 -19.38 18.75 5.26
N PRO A 357 -18.12 19.15 5.52
CA PRO A 357 -17.24 18.45 6.48
C PRO A 357 -17.82 18.33 7.89
N VAL A 358 -18.71 19.24 8.32
CA VAL A 358 -19.40 19.15 9.61
C VAL A 358 -20.19 17.84 9.75
N MET A 359 -20.76 17.34 8.65
CA MET A 359 -21.61 16.14 8.68
C MET A 359 -20.82 14.85 8.88
N VAL A 360 -19.52 14.84 8.59
CA VAL A 360 -18.68 13.63 8.69
C VAL A 360 -17.85 13.56 9.97
N GLN A 361 -17.92 14.56 10.87
CA GLN A 361 -17.08 14.59 12.08
C GLN A 361 -17.33 13.41 13.03
N HIS A 362 -18.55 12.86 13.05
CA HIS A 362 -18.84 11.65 13.82
C HIS A 362 -18.08 10.43 13.28
N LEU A 363 -17.91 10.34 11.95
CA LEU A 363 -17.09 9.29 11.32
C LEU A 363 -15.61 9.51 11.63
N VAL A 364 -15.13 10.77 11.68
CA VAL A 364 -13.72 11.07 12.02
C VAL A 364 -13.40 10.52 13.41
N LYS A 365 -14.27 10.77 14.39
CA LYS A 365 -14.14 10.20 15.75
C LYS A 365 -14.20 8.68 15.75
N GLN A 366 -15.13 8.09 14.99
CA GLN A 366 -15.25 6.64 14.87
C GLN A 366 -13.98 5.98 14.28
N VAL A 367 -13.32 6.64 13.32
CA VAL A 367 -12.03 6.16 12.81
C VAL A 367 -10.99 6.13 13.94
N LEU A 368 -10.84 7.22 14.70
CA LEU A 368 -9.87 7.29 15.78
C LEU A 368 -10.16 6.28 16.89
N GLU A 369 -11.41 6.14 17.32
CA GLU A 369 -11.84 5.13 18.30
C GLU A 369 -11.45 3.70 17.87
N HIS A 370 -11.68 3.36 16.59
CA HIS A 370 -11.28 2.06 16.06
C HIS A 370 -9.76 1.89 15.96
N LEU A 371 -9.04 2.93 15.55
CA LEU A 371 -7.58 2.88 15.47
C LEU A 371 -6.96 2.70 16.87
N GLU A 372 -7.41 3.45 17.86
CA GLU A 372 -6.97 3.32 19.25
C GLU A 372 -7.31 1.95 19.83
N ALA A 373 -8.50 1.42 19.58
CA ALA A 373 -8.89 0.08 20.01
C ALA A 373 -8.03 -1.02 19.36
N ALA A 374 -7.66 -0.85 18.08
CA ALA A 374 -6.73 -1.75 17.41
C ALA A 374 -5.32 -1.69 18.01
N GLU A 375 -4.81 -0.49 18.32
CA GLU A 375 -3.52 -0.33 19.02
C GLU A 375 -3.54 -0.99 20.41
N TYR A 376 -4.61 -0.77 21.18
CA TYR A 376 -4.77 -1.39 22.50
C TYR A 376 -4.75 -2.93 22.41
N GLU A 377 -5.46 -3.53 21.46
CA GLU A 377 -5.48 -4.98 21.29
C GLU A 377 -4.13 -5.52 20.79
N LYS A 378 -3.38 -4.73 19.98
CA LYS A 378 -2.01 -5.06 19.59
C LYS A 378 -1.06 -5.05 20.78
N GLU A 379 -1.08 -4.01 21.61
CA GLU A 379 -0.23 -3.89 22.80
C GLU A 379 -0.51 -5.01 23.81
N LYS A 380 -1.80 -5.21 24.13
CA LYS A 380 -2.28 -6.27 25.03
C LYS A 380 -1.80 -7.67 24.65
N HIS A 381 -1.68 -7.94 23.35
CA HIS A 381 -1.26 -9.24 22.83
C HIS A 381 0.17 -9.26 22.28
N SER A 382 0.96 -8.20 22.52
CA SER A 382 2.34 -8.04 22.05
C SER A 382 2.50 -8.26 20.54
N VAL A 383 1.55 -7.76 19.77
CA VAL A 383 1.58 -7.79 18.30
C VAL A 383 2.28 -6.54 17.80
N ASN A 384 3.50 -6.71 17.29
CA ASN A 384 4.22 -5.63 16.64
C ASN A 384 3.78 -5.55 15.17
N SER A 385 2.85 -4.64 14.87
CA SER A 385 2.27 -4.45 13.53
C SER A 385 2.01 -2.97 13.28
N ALA A 386 2.41 -2.49 12.10
CA ALA A 386 2.22 -1.10 11.68
C ALA A 386 0.74 -0.73 11.46
N GLY A 387 -0.12 -1.70 11.13
CA GLY A 387 -1.48 -1.43 10.65
C GLY A 387 -1.47 -0.69 9.30
N ILE A 388 -2.65 -0.19 8.90
CA ILE A 388 -2.81 0.57 7.66
C ILE A 388 -2.93 2.06 8.02
N MET A 389 -2.13 2.89 7.37
CA MET A 389 -2.05 4.31 7.65
C MET A 389 -3.22 5.12 7.09
N TRP A 390 -3.77 4.68 5.95
CA TRP A 390 -4.77 5.42 5.19
C TRP A 390 -5.96 5.93 6.02
N PRO A 391 -6.60 5.13 6.91
CA PRO A 391 -7.71 5.63 7.72
C PRO A 391 -7.34 6.82 8.60
N GLY A 392 -6.21 6.77 9.31
CA GLY A 392 -5.76 7.85 10.18
C GLY A 392 -5.41 9.12 9.41
N PHE A 393 -4.86 8.98 8.19
CA PHE A 393 -4.62 10.12 7.31
C PHE A 393 -5.93 10.80 6.87
N ILE A 394 -6.94 10.04 6.47
CA ILE A 394 -8.26 10.59 6.08
C ILE A 394 -8.92 11.28 7.27
N ALA A 395 -8.88 10.67 8.46
CA ALA A 395 -9.39 11.29 9.69
C ALA A 395 -8.68 12.61 10.00
N ALA A 396 -7.33 12.63 9.95
CA ALA A 396 -6.56 13.85 10.16
C ALA A 396 -6.87 14.95 9.13
N CYS A 397 -7.05 14.57 7.86
CA CYS A 397 -7.38 15.52 6.80
C CYS A 397 -8.81 16.06 6.91
N GLU A 398 -9.75 15.35 7.52
CA GLU A 398 -11.16 15.77 7.61
C GLU A 398 -11.60 16.23 9.00
N ALA A 399 -10.72 16.18 10.00
CA ALA A 399 -10.95 16.84 11.28
C ALA A 399 -11.23 18.35 11.08
N LEU A 400 -12.10 18.90 11.92
CA LEU A 400 -12.42 20.34 11.93
C LEU A 400 -12.01 21.05 13.22
N ASP A 401 -11.98 20.35 14.34
CA ASP A 401 -11.50 20.88 15.62
C ASP A 401 -10.06 20.45 15.91
N GLU A 402 -9.36 21.31 16.64
CA GLU A 402 -7.93 21.16 16.92
C GLU A 402 -7.63 19.93 17.77
N THR A 403 -8.52 19.58 18.70
CA THR A 403 -8.37 18.41 19.55
C THR A 403 -8.35 17.12 18.71
N THR A 404 -9.39 16.91 17.89
CA THR A 404 -9.46 15.70 17.03
C THR A 404 -8.37 15.68 15.97
N PHE A 405 -7.95 16.84 15.46
CA PHE A 405 -6.80 16.92 14.55
C PHE A 405 -5.49 16.49 15.25
N ASP A 406 -5.23 17.00 16.44
CA ASP A 406 -4.03 16.68 17.22
C ASP A 406 -4.00 15.20 17.63
N GLU A 407 -5.15 14.61 17.99
CA GLU A 407 -5.29 13.17 18.24
C GLU A 407 -4.89 12.34 17.01
N ALA A 408 -5.44 12.67 15.83
CA ALA A 408 -5.15 11.94 14.60
C ALA A 408 -3.68 12.04 14.17
N VAL A 409 -3.07 13.24 14.29
CA VAL A 409 -1.64 13.44 14.01
C VAL A 409 -0.77 12.71 15.02
N THR A 410 -1.13 12.74 16.30
CA THR A 410 -0.41 12.02 17.35
C THR A 410 -0.42 10.53 17.11
N TRP A 411 -1.58 9.97 16.70
CA TRP A 411 -1.69 8.58 16.30
C TRP A 411 -0.71 8.25 15.15
N LEU A 412 -0.74 9.02 14.06
CA LEU A 412 0.16 8.81 12.91
C LEU A 412 1.64 8.82 13.34
N ARG A 413 2.08 9.81 14.12
CA ARG A 413 3.47 9.91 14.60
C ARG A 413 3.87 8.77 15.52
N THR A 414 2.96 8.35 16.39
CA THR A 414 3.19 7.26 17.34
C THR A 414 3.32 5.94 16.59
N SER A 415 2.40 5.63 15.66
CA SER A 415 2.47 4.45 14.80
C SER A 415 3.75 4.44 13.95
N GLY A 416 4.17 5.58 13.41
CA GLY A 416 5.43 5.70 12.67
C GLY A 416 6.68 5.44 13.52
N THR A 417 6.67 5.91 14.77
CA THR A 417 7.76 5.70 15.73
C THR A 417 7.85 4.24 16.17
N GLN A 418 6.72 3.62 16.50
CA GLN A 418 6.65 2.24 16.99
C GLN A 418 6.93 1.21 15.87
N SER A 419 6.41 1.42 14.66
CA SER A 419 6.62 0.53 13.52
C SER A 419 7.97 0.73 12.82
N GLY A 420 8.63 1.87 13.07
CA GLY A 420 9.83 2.27 12.33
C GLY A 420 9.58 2.64 10.86
N ILE A 421 8.33 2.83 10.44
CA ILE A 421 7.95 3.19 9.07
C ILE A 421 7.79 4.71 8.95
N ARG A 422 8.72 5.37 8.25
CA ARG A 422 8.73 6.83 8.09
C ARG A 422 7.60 7.38 7.21
N ALA A 423 6.90 6.55 6.43
CA ALA A 423 5.73 7.00 5.67
C ALA A 423 4.62 7.59 6.56
N PHE A 424 4.47 7.10 7.80
CA PHE A 424 3.52 7.65 8.77
C PHE A 424 3.84 9.12 9.10
N ASP A 425 5.13 9.41 9.28
CA ASP A 425 5.62 10.76 9.51
C ASP A 425 5.30 11.68 8.31
N ARG A 426 5.41 11.16 7.09
CA ARG A 426 5.07 11.89 5.86
C ARG A 426 3.57 12.16 5.72
N ALA A 427 2.72 11.21 6.11
CA ALA A 427 1.29 11.42 6.13
C ALA A 427 0.88 12.48 7.17
N ALA A 428 1.49 12.45 8.36
CA ALA A 428 1.27 13.48 9.38
C ALA A 428 1.76 14.87 8.93
N ASP A 429 2.91 14.95 8.27
CA ASP A 429 3.41 16.20 7.64
C ASP A 429 2.40 16.75 6.63
N ALA A 430 1.85 15.88 5.78
CA ALA A 430 0.88 16.25 4.75
C ALA A 430 -0.45 16.72 5.36
N ALA A 431 -1.00 15.98 6.33
CA ALA A 431 -2.21 16.39 7.05
C ALA A 431 -2.03 17.73 7.77
N THR A 432 -0.84 17.98 8.34
CA THR A 432 -0.50 19.28 8.96
C THR A 432 -0.51 20.43 7.96
N LYS A 433 -0.07 20.20 6.72
CA LYS A 433 -0.15 21.22 5.66
C LYS A 433 -1.60 21.51 5.28
N VAL A 434 -2.43 20.47 5.16
CA VAL A 434 -3.89 20.61 4.90
C VAL A 434 -4.55 21.43 6.00
N TRP A 435 -4.29 21.10 7.26
CA TRP A 435 -4.83 21.81 8.42
C TRP A 435 -4.45 23.30 8.43
N LYS A 436 -3.17 23.60 8.21
CA LYS A 436 -2.67 24.99 8.13
C LYS A 436 -3.30 25.76 6.97
N ALA A 437 -3.44 25.14 5.80
CA ALA A 437 -4.08 25.75 4.64
C ALA A 437 -5.55 26.10 4.91
N ARG A 438 -6.29 25.21 5.60
CA ARG A 438 -7.67 25.46 6.02
C ARG A 438 -7.78 26.59 7.04
N LYS A 439 -6.95 26.61 8.09
CA LYS A 439 -6.94 27.70 9.09
C LYS A 439 -6.61 29.07 8.47
N ALA A 440 -5.80 29.11 7.42
CA ALA A 440 -5.42 30.35 6.73
C ALA A 440 -6.45 30.82 5.68
N SER A 441 -7.31 29.92 5.20
CA SER A 441 -8.28 30.23 4.15
C SER A 441 -9.62 30.72 4.72
N ARG A 442 -10.28 31.59 3.96
CA ARG A 442 -11.68 32.00 4.24
C ARG A 442 -12.69 31.16 3.46
N THR A 443 -12.22 30.35 2.52
CA THR A 443 -13.03 29.45 1.70
C THR A 443 -12.77 28.01 2.08
N HIS A 444 -13.69 27.12 1.71
CA HIS A 444 -13.47 25.68 1.81
C HIS A 444 -12.22 25.28 1.01
N VAL A 445 -11.40 24.40 1.58
CA VAL A 445 -10.16 23.87 0.99
C VAL A 445 -10.20 22.36 1.07
N ASP A 446 -10.21 21.70 -0.08
CA ASP A 446 -10.09 20.24 -0.14
C ASP A 446 -8.65 19.82 0.13
N TRP A 447 -8.47 18.68 0.80
CA TRP A 447 -7.14 18.17 1.09
C TRP A 447 -6.43 17.74 -0.19
N THR A 448 -7.17 17.24 -1.19
CA THR A 448 -6.62 16.85 -2.50
C THR A 448 -5.96 18.05 -3.18
N ASP A 449 -6.61 19.21 -3.16
CA ASP A 449 -6.09 20.43 -3.79
C ASP A 449 -4.79 20.88 -3.11
N VAL A 450 -4.70 20.74 -1.78
CA VAL A 450 -3.47 21.07 -1.04
C VAL A 450 -2.33 20.13 -1.40
N LEU A 451 -2.59 18.83 -1.50
CA LEU A 451 -1.57 17.85 -1.89
C LEU A 451 -1.07 18.10 -3.31
N GLU A 452 -1.97 18.38 -4.25
CA GLU A 452 -1.61 18.70 -5.65
C GLU A 452 -0.75 19.96 -5.71
N ASN A 453 -1.20 21.05 -5.07
CA ASN A 453 -0.47 22.32 -5.04
C ASN A 453 0.90 22.20 -4.36
N CYS A 454 1.04 21.30 -3.40
CA CYS A 454 2.30 21.03 -2.71
C CYS A 454 3.13 19.91 -3.37
N GLN A 455 2.67 19.33 -4.48
CA GLN A 455 3.29 18.20 -5.19
C GLN A 455 3.63 17.01 -4.27
N ILE A 456 2.71 16.69 -3.36
CA ILE A 456 2.90 15.60 -2.38
C ILE A 456 2.36 14.30 -2.98
N SER A 457 3.26 13.37 -3.28
CA SER A 457 2.90 11.98 -3.59
C SER A 457 2.84 11.17 -2.31
N LEU A 458 1.72 10.51 -2.05
CA LEU A 458 1.54 9.63 -0.89
C LEU A 458 1.30 8.19 -1.34
N VAL A 459 1.91 7.25 -0.63
CA VAL A 459 1.58 5.82 -0.69
C VAL A 459 1.26 5.40 0.74
N LEU A 460 -0.03 5.34 1.07
CA LEU A 460 -0.53 5.21 2.46
C LEU A 460 -0.89 3.76 2.84
N SER A 461 -0.14 2.80 2.29
CA SER A 461 -0.40 1.36 2.43
C SER A 461 -0.05 0.79 3.79
#